data_AF-A0A7X7ZF17-F1
#
_entry.id   AF-A0A7X7ZF17-F1
#
_cell.length_a   1.000
_cell.length_b   1.000
_cell.length_c   1.000
_cell.angle_alpha   90.00
_cell.angle_beta   90.00
_cell.angle_gamma   90.00
#
_symmetry.space_group_name_H-M   'P 1'
#
loop_
_entity.id
_entity.type
_entity.pdbx_description
1 polymer ?
#
loop_
_entity_poly.entity_id
_entity_poly.type
_entity_poly.pdbx_seq_one_letter_code
_entity_poly.pdbx_strand_id
1 'polypeptide(L)'
;MSDRIKGITVEIGGDTTGLSKALAGVNKEIKNTQSQLKDVNKLLKLDPTNSTLIEQKFKLLGQSVDGTKKKLNDLKSVQDQMDAG
;
A
#
# COMPACT_ATOMS: atom_id res chain seq x y z
N MET A 1 -38.05 11.94 3.07
CA MET A 1 -36.76 12.34 2.44
C MET A 1 -35.53 11.85 3.23
N SER A 2 -35.67 11.32 4.45
CA SER A 2 -34.53 10.86 5.28
C SER A 2 -34.02 9.44 5.00
N ASP A 3 -34.81 8.55 4.40
CA ASP A 3 -34.36 7.17 4.12
C ASP A 3 -33.29 7.08 3.04
N ARG A 4 -33.29 7.99 2.07
CA ARG A 4 -32.29 8.01 0.99
C ARG A 4 -30.90 8.47 1.48
N ILE A 5 -30.88 9.36 2.48
CA ILE A 5 -29.62 9.84 3.09
C ILE A 5 -29.02 8.79 4.02
N LYS A 6 -29.85 8.03 4.77
CA LYS A 6 -29.37 6.86 5.51
C LYS A 6 -28.78 5.79 4.59
N GLY A 7 -29.41 5.52 3.44
CA GLY A 7 -28.89 4.61 2.42
C GLY A 7 -27.52 5.04 1.89
N ILE A 8 -27.38 6.31 1.49
CA ILE A 8 -26.11 6.89 1.03
C ILE A 8 -25.04 6.88 2.12
N THR A 9 -25.38 7.17 3.39
CA THR A 9 -24.43 7.06 4.52
C THR A 9 -23.97 5.63 4.78
N VAL A 10 -24.84 4.64 4.62
CA VAL A 10 -24.48 3.23 4.79
C VAL A 10 -23.64 2.73 3.61
N GLU A 11 -23.91 3.21 2.39
CA GLU A 11 -23.09 2.95 1.19
C GLU A 11 -21.68 3.54 1.34
N ILE A 12 -21.58 4.82 1.73
CA ILE A 12 -20.31 5.50 2.00
C ILE A 12 -19.58 4.87 3.20
N GLY A 13 -20.28 4.53 4.29
CA GLY A 13 -19.68 3.90 5.48
C GLY A 13 -19.19 2.46 5.23
N GLY A 14 -19.89 1.70 4.38
CA GLY A 14 -19.50 0.36 3.96
C GLY A 14 -18.27 0.38 3.05
N ASP A 15 -18.27 1.24 2.03
CA ASP A 15 -17.17 1.37 1.07
C ASP A 15 -15.89 1.93 1.72
N THR A 16 -16.01 2.94 2.58
CA THR A 16 -14.86 3.51 3.31
C THR A 16 -14.21 2.51 4.27
N THR A 17 -14.97 1.54 4.79
CA THR A 17 -14.43 0.48 5.68
C THR A 17 -13.60 -0.55 4.90
N GLY A 18 -14.05 -0.95 3.71
CA GLY A 18 -13.29 -1.82 2.81
C GLY A 18 -12.01 -1.14 2.30
N LEU A 19 -12.12 0.13 1.96
CA LEU A 19 -11.03 0.98 1.49
C LEU A 19 -9.96 1.22 2.57
N SER A 20 -10.39 1.49 3.80
CA SER A 20 -9.48 1.62 4.96
C SER A 20 -8.70 0.33 5.23
N LYS A 21 -9.35 -0.84 5.08
CA LYS A 21 -8.69 -2.15 5.18
C LYS A 21 -7.70 -2.39 4.03
N ALA A 22 -8.05 -2.03 2.80
CA ALA A 22 -7.16 -2.14 1.65
C ALA A 22 -5.90 -1.29 1.84
N LEU A 23 -6.06 -0.01 2.21
CA LEU A 23 -4.96 0.90 2.52
C LEU A 23 -4.11 0.40 3.70
N ALA A 24 -4.72 -0.19 4.73
CA ALA A 24 -3.99 -0.79 5.85
C ALA A 24 -3.17 -2.01 5.42
N GLY A 25 -3.72 -2.86 4.55
CA GLY A 25 -3.02 -4.00 3.96
C GLY A 25 -1.81 -3.57 3.15
N VAL A 26 -2.00 -2.63 2.22
CA VAL A 26 -0.92 -2.09 1.38
C VAL A 26 0.16 -1.40 2.23
N ASN A 27 -0.23 -0.62 3.24
CA ASN A 27 0.73 -0.01 4.17
C ASN A 27 1.56 -1.05 4.93
N LYS A 28 0.96 -2.17 5.32
CA LYS A 28 1.66 -3.26 6.00
C LYS A 28 2.66 -3.95 5.07
N GLU A 29 2.27 -4.21 3.82
CA GLU A 29 3.17 -4.77 2.80
C GLU A 29 4.38 -3.85 2.57
N ILE A 30 4.15 -2.55 2.35
CA ILE A 30 5.24 -1.57 2.16
C ILE A 30 6.18 -1.53 3.36
N LYS A 31 5.66 -1.54 4.60
CA LYS A 31 6.49 -1.56 5.81
C LYS A 31 7.35 -2.82 5.89
N ASN A 32 6.80 -3.98 5.57
CA ASN A 32 7.55 -5.24 5.54
C ASN A 32 8.66 -5.19 4.49
N THR A 33 8.35 -4.76 3.27
CA THR A 33 9.34 -4.61 2.18
C THR A 33 10.45 -3.63 2.57
N GLN A 34 10.11 -2.52 3.24
CA GLN A 34 11.11 -1.57 3.75
C GLN A 34 12.03 -2.19 4.82
N SER A 35 11.49 -3.01 5.72
CA SER A 35 12.31 -3.73 6.72
C SER A 35 13.26 -4.71 6.03
N GLN A 36 12.75 -5.51 5.09
CA GLN A 36 13.57 -6.44 4.31
C GLN A 36 14.66 -5.72 3.51
N LEU A 37 14.36 -4.55 2.91
CA LEU A 37 15.36 -3.71 2.25
C LEU A 37 16.45 -3.24 3.22
N LYS A 38 16.09 -2.87 4.46
CA LYS A 38 17.10 -2.49 5.47
C LYS A 38 18.01 -3.66 5.82
N ASP A 39 17.45 -4.85 5.98
CA ASP A 39 18.22 -6.04 6.33
C ASP A 39 19.14 -6.46 5.18
N VAL A 40 18.64 -6.48 3.94
CA VAL A 40 19.44 -6.74 2.74
C VAL A 40 20.56 -5.70 2.60
N ASN A 41 20.29 -4.41 2.82
CA ASN A 41 21.34 -3.38 2.78
C ASN A 41 22.37 -3.54 3.90
N LYS A 42 21.99 -4.00 5.11
CA LYS A 42 22.96 -4.30 6.16
C LYS A 42 23.85 -5.48 5.79
N LEU A 43 23.26 -6.55 5.25
CA LEU A 43 24.01 -7.72 4.79
C LEU A 43 24.94 -7.36 3.62
N LEU A 44 24.48 -6.56 2.66
CA LEU A 44 25.31 -6.04 1.56
C LEU A 44 26.44 -5.11 2.02
N LYS A 45 26.34 -4.48 3.20
CA LYS A 45 27.48 -3.74 3.77
C LYS A 45 28.57 -4.67 4.31
N LEU A 46 28.19 -5.86 4.77
CA LEU A 46 29.13 -6.88 5.25
C LEU A 46 29.74 -7.66 4.08
N ASP A 47 28.94 -7.95 3.05
CA ASP A 47 29.36 -8.61 1.81
C ASP A 47 28.77 -7.88 0.58
N PRO A 48 29.46 -6.86 0.05
CA PRO A 48 28.98 -6.04 -1.07
C PRO A 48 29.00 -6.78 -2.40
N THR A 49 29.68 -7.92 -2.49
CA THR A 49 29.80 -8.73 -3.72
C THR A 49 28.75 -9.82 -3.82
N ASN A 50 27.86 -9.93 -2.82
CA ASN A 50 26.85 -10.96 -2.77
C ASN A 50 25.74 -10.74 -3.82
N SER A 51 25.87 -11.40 -4.97
CA SER A 51 24.94 -11.29 -6.10
C SER A 51 23.50 -11.65 -5.73
N THR A 52 23.29 -12.64 -4.86
CA THR A 52 21.97 -13.06 -4.39
C THR A 52 21.27 -11.94 -3.61
N LEU A 53 21.99 -11.26 -2.72
CA LEU A 53 21.44 -10.13 -1.96
C LEU A 53 21.18 -8.91 -2.85
N ILE A 54 22.00 -8.70 -3.89
CA ILE A 54 21.77 -7.64 -4.89
C ILE A 54 20.48 -7.93 -5.67
N GLU A 55 20.29 -9.16 -6.14
CA GLU A 55 19.05 -9.56 -6.82
C GLU A 55 17.83 -9.39 -5.89
N GLN A 56 17.95 -9.84 -4.64
CA GLN A 56 16.89 -9.69 -3.64
C GLN A 56 16.55 -8.21 -3.38
N LYS A 57 17.56 -7.32 -3.35
CA LYS A 57 17.35 -5.87 -3.25
C LYS A 57 16.56 -5.34 -4.45
N PHE A 58 16.92 -5.70 -5.68
CA PHE A 58 16.19 -5.26 -6.87
C PHE A 58 14.73 -5.73 -6.86
N LYS A 59 14.49 -6.99 -6.47
CA LYS A 59 13.13 -7.54 -6.35
C LYS A 59 12.31 -6.78 -5.31
N LEU A 60 12.88 -6.52 -4.13
CA LEU A 60 12.22 -5.78 -3.07
C LEU A 60 11.96 -4.31 -3.46
N LEU A 61 12.86 -3.69 -4.21
CA LEU A 61 12.64 -2.34 -4.76
C LEU A 61 11.45 -2.33 -5.73
N GLY A 62 11.36 -3.32 -6.63
CA GLY A 62 10.20 -3.49 -7.51
C GLY A 62 8.89 -3.63 -6.72
N GLN A 63 8.87 -4.52 -5.72
CA GLN A 63 7.71 -4.70 -4.83
C GLN A 63 7.34 -3.41 -4.08
N SER A 64 8.34 -2.63 -3.64
CA SER A 64 8.09 -1.36 -2.98
C SER A 64 7.43 -0.36 -3.93
N VAL A 65 7.89 -0.28 -5.18
CA VAL A 65 7.31 0.61 -6.20
C VAL A 65 5.87 0.20 -6.51
N ASP A 66 5.62 -1.09 -6.71
CA ASP A 66 4.29 -1.61 -6.99
C ASP A 66 3.33 -1.37 -5.82
N GLY A 67 3.77 -1.62 -4.58
CA GLY A 67 3.01 -1.33 -3.38
C GLY A 67 2.66 0.15 -3.25
N THR A 68 3.63 1.04 -3.49
CA THR A 68 3.39 2.50 -3.49
C THR A 68 2.43 2.92 -4.60
N LYS A 69 2.56 2.35 -5.80
CA LYS A 69 1.65 2.61 -6.92
C LYS A 69 0.22 2.18 -6.59
N LYS A 70 0.06 1.01 -5.98
CA LYS A 70 -1.23 0.51 -5.50
C LYS A 70 -1.84 1.44 -4.46
N LYS A 71 -1.05 1.87 -3.46
CA LYS A 71 -1.49 2.85 -2.47
C LYS A 71 -1.93 4.16 -3.12
N LEU A 72 -1.20 4.66 -4.11
CA LEU A 72 -1.55 5.88 -4.83
C LEU A 72 -2.88 5.73 -5.59
N ASN A 73 -3.08 4.60 -6.25
CA ASN A 73 -4.34 4.30 -6.93
C ASN A 73 -5.51 4.22 -5.95
N ASP A 74 -5.32 3.51 -4.83
CA ASP A 74 -6.34 3.41 -3.78
C ASP A 74 -6.69 4.80 -3.23
N LEU A 75 -5.68 5.65 -2.96
CA LEU A 75 -5.89 7.03 -2.51
C LEU A 75 -6.62 7.90 -3.54
N LYS A 76 -6.32 7.73 -4.84
CA LYS A 76 -7.04 8.43 -5.91
C LYS A 76 -8.49 7.99 -5.98
N SER A 77 -8.76 6.69 -5.89
CA SER A 77 -10.14 6.20 -5.83
C SER A 77 -10.89 6.72 -4.60
N VAL A 78 -10.22 6.86 -3.44
CA VAL A 78 -10.82 7.53 -2.27
C VAL A 78 -11.23 8.96 -2.64
N GLN A 79 -10.32 9.70 -3.26
CA GLN A 79 -10.54 11.10 -3.60
C GLN A 79 -11.69 11.26 -4.61
N ASP A 80 -11.70 10.46 -5.67
CA ASP A 80 -12.79 10.47 -6.67
C ASP A 80 -14.15 10.11 -6.04
N GLN A 81 -14.19 9.17 -5.09
CA GLN A 81 -15.41 8.83 -4.36
C GLN A 81 -15.89 9.96 -3.44
N MET A 82 -14.97 10.70 -2.81
CA MET A 82 -15.29 11.86 -1.97
C MET A 82 -15.75 13.06 -2.80
N ASP A 83 -15.18 13.28 -3.97
CA ASP A 83 -15.52 14.39 -4.87
C ASP A 83 -16.83 14.13 -5.64
N ALA A 84 -17.22 12.87 -5.83
CA ALA A 84 -18.48 12.47 -6.46
C ALA A 84 -19.68 12.38 -5.50
N GLY A 85 -19.44 12.47 -4.18
CA GLY A 85 -20.43 12.33 -3.11
C GLY A 85 -21.09 13.62 -2.64
#